data_AF-A0A699RP63-F1
#
_entry.id   AF-A0A699RP63-F1
#
_cell.length_a   1.000
_cell.length_b   1.000
_cell.length_c   1.000
_cell.angle_alpha   90.00
_cell.angle_beta   90.00
_cell.angle_gamma   90.00
#
_symmetry.space_group_name_H-M   'P 1'
#
loop_
_entity.id
_entity.type
_entity.pdbx_description
1 polymer ?
#
loop_
_entity_poly.entity_id
_entity_poly.type
_entity_poly.pdbx_seq_one_letter_code
_entity_poly.pdbx_strand_id
1 'polypeptide(L)' 'KVGTIAYRLKLPKQLSKVHSTFHVSNLKKCLSEEPLEISLDEAHIDDKLCFIEEPVEIMDREVKRLK' A
#
# COMPACT_ATOMS: atom_id res chain seq x y z
N LYS A 1 9.83 21.43 -5.42
CA LYS A 1 9.01 21.34 -6.65
C LYS A 1 8.61 19.87 -6.80
N VAL A 2 7.32 19.54 -6.80
CA VAL A 2 6.85 18.17 -7.05
C VAL A 2 7.09 17.92 -8.54
N GLY A 3 8.07 17.08 -8.88
CA GLY A 3 8.31 16.68 -10.28
C GLY A 3 7.18 15.80 -10.79
N THR A 4 7.10 15.58 -12.11
CA THR A 4 6.05 14.77 -12.78
C THR A 4 5.87 13.36 -12.19
N ILE A 5 6.88 12.87 -11.48
CA ILE A 5 6.99 11.52 -10.89
C ILE A 5 6.60 11.46 -9.40
N ALA A 6 6.23 12.57 -8.78
CA ALA A 6 5.85 12.63 -7.38
C ALA A 6 4.42 13.15 -7.21
N TYR A 7 3.70 12.60 -6.24
CA TYR A 7 2.33 12.97 -5.91
C TYR A 7 2.23 13.34 -4.44
N ARG A 8 1.42 14.35 -4.13
CA ARG A 8 1.08 14.71 -2.75
C ARG A 8 -0.30 14.18 -2.41
N LEU A 9 -0.38 13.29 -1.42
CA LEU A 9 -1.63 12.69 -0.96
C LEU A 9 -2.12 13.36 0.32
N LYS A 10 -3.44 13.39 0.53
CA LYS A 10 -4.04 13.83 1.80
C LYS A 10 -4.03 12.63 2.76
N LEU A 11 -3.18 12.68 3.77
CA LEU A 11 -3.05 11.61 4.75
C LEU A 11 -3.99 11.83 5.95
N PRO A 12 -4.49 10.74 6.57
CA PRO A 12 -5.20 10.80 7.84
C PRO A 12 -4.26 11.24 8.98
N LYS A 13 -4.83 11.79 10.06
CA LYS A 13 -4.06 12.36 11.19
C LYS A 13 -3.16 11.33 11.88
N GLN A 14 -3.56 10.06 11.91
CA GLN A 14 -2.75 8.97 12.46
C GLN A 14 -1.38 8.84 11.76
N LEU A 15 -1.29 9.22 10.48
CA LEU A 15 -0.06 9.16 9.68
C LEU A 15 0.67 10.52 9.62
N SER A 16 0.48 11.39 10.61
CA SER A 16 1.10 12.73 10.64
C SER A 16 2.62 12.72 10.58
N LYS A 17 3.27 11.62 10.98
CA LYS A 17 4.73 11.42 10.89
C LYS A 17 5.21 11.01 9.48
N VAL A 18 4.30 10.62 8.59
CA VAL A 18 4.62 10.18 7.23
C VAL A 18 4.65 11.38 6.29
N HIS A 19 5.65 11.44 5.41
CA HIS A 19 5.68 12.45 4.36
C HIS A 19 4.51 12.27 3.39
N SER A 20 3.74 13.33 3.18
CA SER A 20 2.59 13.30 2.26
C SER A 20 2.96 13.24 0.78
N THR A 21 4.26 13.32 0.44
CA THR A 21 4.75 13.29 -0.94
C THR A 21 5.39 11.94 -1.25
N PHE A 22 4.87 11.24 -2.25
CA PHE A 22 5.29 9.90 -2.64
C PHE A 22 5.76 9.90 -4.09
N HIS A 23 6.77 9.08 -4.39
CA HIS A 23 7.15 8.79 -5.77
C HIS A 23 6.15 7.81 -6.39
N VAL A 24 5.88 7.91 -7.70
CA VAL A 24 4.92 7.05 -8.41
C VAL A 24 5.23 5.56 -8.27
N SER A 25 6.51 5.18 -8.15
CA SER A 25 6.91 3.78 -7.91
C SER A 25 6.49 3.22 -6.56
N ASN A 26 6.21 4.09 -5.58
CA ASN A 26 5.79 3.69 -4.24
C ASN A 26 4.27 3.47 -4.16
N LEU A 27 3.53 3.82 -5.22
CA LEU A 27 2.09 3.67 -5.28
C LEU A 27 1.73 2.35 -5.98
N LYS A 28 0.91 1.52 -5.34
CA LYS A 28 0.31 0.34 -5.98
C LYS A 28 -1.00 0.75 -6.65
N LYS A 29 -1.24 0.28 -7.88
CA LYS A 29 -2.50 0.53 -8.61
C LYS A 29 -3.61 -0.31 -7.99
N CYS A 30 -4.68 0.32 -7.55
CA CYS A 30 -5.93 -0.35 -7.18
C CYS A 30 -6.81 -0.50 -8.44
N LEU A 31 -7.35 -1.70 -8.68
CA LEU A 31 -8.26 -1.98 -9.80
C LEU A 31 -9.73 -2.10 -9.35
N SER A 32 -10.01 -1.83 -8.07
CA SER A 32 -11.37 -1.85 -7.55
C SER A 32 -12.10 -0.58 -7.99
N GLU A 33 -13.30 -0.77 -8.54
CA GLU A 33 -14.25 0.30 -8.85
C GLU A 33 -14.93 0.82 -7.58
N GLU A 34 -15.03 -0.02 -6.55
CA GLU A 34 -15.55 0.36 -5.23
C GLU A 34 -14.44 0.88 -4.31
N PRO A 35 -14.73 1.87 -3.44
CA PRO A 35 -13.78 2.33 -2.44
C PRO A 35 -13.41 1.18 -1.51
N LEU A 36 -12.21 0.64 -1.67
CA LEU A 36 -11.60 -0.25 -0.67
C LEU A 36 -11.09 0.62 0.48
N GLU A 37 -11.96 0.87 1.46
CA GLU A 37 -11.54 1.41 2.75
C GLU A 37 -10.89 0.29 3.57
N ILE A 38 -9.56 0.27 3.56
CA ILE A 38 -8.80 -0.55 4.51
C ILE A 38 -8.75 0.23 5.82
N SER A 39 -9.19 -0.37 6.91
CA SER A 39 -9.08 0.26 8.22
C SER A 39 -7.60 0.36 8.62
N LEU A 40 -7.21 1.48 9.22
CA LEU A 40 -5.83 1.63 9.71
C LEU A 40 -5.50 0.65 10.85
N ASP A 41 -6.52 0.10 11.51
CA ASP A 41 -6.34 -0.94 12.54
C ASP A 41 -5.97 -2.29 11.91
N GLU A 42 -6.48 -2.58 10.71
CA GLU A 42 -6.16 -3.78 9.93
C GLU A 42 -4.78 -3.64 9.23
N ALA A 43 -4.41 -2.43 8.85
CA ALA A 43 -3.06 -2.07 8.43
C ALA A 43 -2.16 -1.83 9.65
N HIS A 44 -1.74 -2.88 10.36
CA HIS A 44 -0.86 -2.75 11.53
C HIS A 44 0.49 -2.10 11.14
N ILE A 45 0.59 -0.79 11.37
CA ILE A 45 1.79 0.00 11.16
C ILE A 45 2.46 0.19 12.52
N ASP A 46 3.68 -0.31 12.68
CA ASP A 46 4.41 -0.19 13.94
C ASP A 46 4.88 1.26 14.20
N ASP A 47 5.42 1.53 15.39
CA ASP A 47 5.97 2.84 15.75
C ASP A 47 7.13 3.32 14.85
N LYS A 48 7.73 2.41 14.08
CA LYS A 48 8.78 2.67 13.09
C LYS A 48 8.21 2.91 11.69
N LEU A 49 6.89 2.96 11.54
CA LEU A 49 6.17 3.11 10.27
C LEU A 49 6.37 1.92 9.31
N CYS A 50 6.71 0.74 9.83
CA CYS A 50 6.78 -0.50 9.08
C CYS A 50 5.40 -1.16 9.04
N PHE A 51 4.99 -1.59 7.85
CA PHE A 51 3.79 -2.42 7.67
C PHE A 51 4.14 -3.87 8.03
N ILE A 52 3.37 -4.48 8.92
CA ILE A 52 3.51 -5.90 9.26
C ILE A 52 2.53 -6.68 8.37
N GLU A 53 3.03 -7.33 7.32
CA GLU A 53 2.23 -8.30 6.56
C GLU A 53 2.22 -9.63 7.31
N GLU A 54 1.03 -10.13 7.66
CA GLU A 54 0.89 -11.53 8.07
C GLU A 54 0.94 -12.43 6.83
N PRO A 55 1.81 -13.46 6.81
CA PRO A 55 1.86 -14.38 5.68
C PRO A 55 0.57 -15.20 5.63
N VAL A 56 -0.19 -15.05 4.55
CA VAL A 56 -1.34 -15.92 4.27
C VAL A 56 -0.86 -17.16 3.54
N GLU A 57 -1.29 -18.33 4.01
CA GLU A 57 -0.96 -19.60 3.37
C GLU A 57 -1.65 -19.71 2.01
N ILE A 58 -0.87 -20.00 0.97
CA ILE A 58 -1.39 -20.27 -0.37
C ILE A 58 -1.94 -21.69 -0.38
N MET A 59 -3.28 -21.82 -0.35
CA MET A 59 -3.94 -23.13 -0.36
C MET A 59 -3.93 -23.83 -1.73
N ASP A 60 -3.93 -23.05 -2.82
CA ASP A 60 -3.96 -23.58 -4.19
C ASP A 60 -2.86 -22.97 -5.05
N ARG A 61 -2.15 -23.82 -5.81
CA ARG A 61 -1.01 -23.41 -6.64
C ARG A 61 -1.03 -24.16 -7.97
N GLU A 62 -1.36 -23.45 -9.04
CA GLU A 62 -1.26 -23.97 -10.39
C GLU A 62 0.16 -23.78 -10.96
N VAL A 63 0.73 -24.83 -11.55
CA VAL A 63 2.06 -24.77 -12.19
C VAL A 63 1.89 -24.67 -13.70
N LYS A 64 2.15 -23.48 -14.25
CA LYS A 64 2.13 -23.28 -15.70
C LYS A 64 3.42 -23.78 -16.34
N ARG A 65 3.33 -24.86 -17.13
CA ARG A 65 4.43 -25.27 -18.03
C ARG A 65 4.45 -24.38 -19.26
N LEU A 66 5.53 -23.64 -19.45
CA LEU A 66 5.80 -22.89 -20.67
C LEU A 66 6.38 -23.86 -21.71
N LYS A 67 5.95 -23.72 -22.98
CA LYS A 67 6.55 -24.41 -24.14
C LYS A 67 7.83 -23.71 -24.57
#